data_AF-A0A2N9LL18-F1
#
_entry.id   AF-A0A2N9LL18-F1
#
_cell.length_a   1.000
_cell.length_b   1.000
_cell.length_c   1.000
_cell.angle_alpha   90.00
_cell.angle_beta   90.00
_cell.angle_gamma   90.00
#
_symmetry.space_group_name_H-M   'P 1'
#
loop_
_entity.id
_entity.type
_entity.pdbx_description
1 polymer ?
#
loop_
_entity_poly.entity_id
_entity_poly.type
_entity_poly.pdbx_seq_one_letter_code
_entity_poly.pdbx_strand_id
1 'polypeptide(L)'
;MEPVPPGVHYDLWLGPAPQHEYTANRLHYNWHWFWDYGNGDLGNQGIHQIDMARWGLGVKYPTKVSAIGGHFMFDDDQETPNTLTATFEFDEGGAKKIIVFEVRHWISNHEAGIGEPNPGNTVGTTFYGSKGYLGIWDEDHHKYSTWLGREQKPGPESSAAELMGNHWANFIDVVRSRKRSDLHAPIEEGAISTTLVHLANISYRLGRTLHFDAASYSCTGDAEANRMFRPEYHKPFVVPDKV
;
A
#
# COMPACT_ATOMS: atom_id res chain seq x y z
N MET A 1 -26.55 -15.05 7.38
CA MET A 1 -27.02 -14.06 8.36
C MET A 1 -26.85 -14.62 9.75
N GLU A 2 -26.13 -13.91 10.62
CA GLU A 2 -25.87 -14.28 12.01
C GLU A 2 -26.41 -13.18 12.95
N PRO A 3 -26.71 -13.49 14.22
CA PRO A 3 -27.02 -12.44 15.20
C PRO A 3 -25.77 -11.62 15.52
N VAL A 4 -25.92 -10.31 15.62
CA VAL A 4 -24.86 -9.40 16.05
C VAL A 4 -24.41 -9.78 17.48
N PRO A 5 -23.10 -9.97 17.74
CA PRO A 5 -22.61 -10.34 19.06
C PRO A 5 -22.94 -9.27 20.13
N PRO A 6 -23.24 -9.67 21.38
CA PRO A 6 -23.46 -8.71 22.46
C PRO A 6 -22.31 -7.72 22.61
N GLY A 7 -22.63 -6.42 22.67
CA GLY A 7 -21.66 -5.33 22.79
C GLY A 7 -21.15 -4.75 21.46
N VAL A 8 -21.48 -5.37 20.32
CA VAL A 8 -21.14 -4.85 18.98
C VAL A 8 -22.23 -3.93 18.48
N HIS A 9 -21.91 -2.65 18.32
CA HIS A 9 -22.77 -1.67 17.65
C HIS A 9 -22.53 -1.75 16.14
N TYR A 10 -23.10 -2.76 15.49
CA TYR A 10 -22.75 -3.07 14.09
C TYR A 10 -23.05 -1.93 13.12
N ASP A 11 -24.19 -1.24 13.28
CA ASP A 11 -24.52 -0.06 12.46
C ASP A 11 -23.47 1.05 12.57
N LEU A 12 -22.89 1.25 13.77
CA LEU A 12 -21.83 2.22 13.97
C LEU A 12 -20.50 1.74 13.37
N TRP A 13 -20.22 0.44 13.47
CA TRP A 13 -19.03 -0.18 12.90
C TRP A 13 -19.01 -0.12 11.37
N LEU A 14 -20.17 -0.34 10.72
CA LEU A 14 -20.33 -0.17 9.27
C LEU A 14 -19.95 1.26 8.81
N GLY A 15 -20.12 2.25 9.69
CA GLY A 15 -19.78 3.62 9.40
C GLY A 15 -20.52 4.10 8.14
N PRO A 16 -19.87 4.83 7.22
CA PRO A 16 -20.53 5.31 6.00
C PRO A 16 -20.75 4.27 4.89
N ALA A 17 -20.16 3.08 4.99
CA ALA A 17 -20.19 2.04 3.95
C ALA A 17 -21.62 1.47 3.76
N PRO A 18 -21.95 0.83 2.62
CA PRO A 18 -23.28 0.26 2.41
C PRO A 18 -23.77 -0.61 3.57
N GLN A 19 -25.09 -0.60 3.82
CA GLN A 19 -25.65 -1.47 4.86
C GLN A 19 -25.58 -2.92 4.42
N HIS A 20 -25.07 -3.77 5.31
CA HIS A 20 -25.01 -5.21 5.14
C HIS A 20 -25.59 -5.92 6.36
N GLU A 21 -26.09 -7.12 6.16
CA GLU A 21 -26.41 -8.01 7.27
C GLU A 21 -25.13 -8.46 7.97
N TYR A 22 -25.22 -8.67 9.28
CA TYR A 22 -24.08 -9.16 10.04
C TYR A 22 -23.65 -10.57 9.61
N THR A 23 -22.34 -10.72 9.47
CA THR A 23 -21.61 -11.97 9.36
C THR A 23 -20.25 -11.81 10.03
N ALA A 24 -19.78 -12.83 10.76
CA ALA A 24 -18.43 -12.83 11.33
C ALA A 24 -17.34 -12.61 10.26
N ASN A 25 -17.58 -13.02 9.01
CA ASN A 25 -16.63 -12.84 7.92
C ASN A 25 -16.39 -11.37 7.55
N ARG A 26 -17.29 -10.44 7.85
CA ARG A 26 -17.09 -9.01 7.55
C ARG A 26 -16.49 -8.24 8.72
N LEU A 27 -16.37 -8.83 9.91
CA LEU A 27 -15.95 -8.12 11.13
C LEU A 27 -14.44 -8.30 11.44
N HIS A 28 -13.89 -7.37 12.22
CA HIS A 28 -12.58 -7.43 12.89
C HIS A 28 -11.32 -7.44 12.03
N TYR A 29 -10.80 -8.59 11.62
CA TYR A 29 -9.64 -8.62 10.74
C TYR A 29 -10.14 -8.65 9.30
N ASN A 30 -11.12 -9.48 8.97
CA ASN A 30 -11.52 -9.79 7.61
C ASN A 30 -12.16 -8.64 6.80
N TRP A 31 -12.52 -7.52 7.43
CA TRP A 31 -13.12 -6.37 6.72
C TRP A 31 -12.26 -5.87 5.56
N HIS A 32 -10.93 -6.01 5.65
CA HIS A 32 -10.04 -5.47 4.62
C HIS A 32 -10.11 -6.20 3.28
N TRP A 33 -10.75 -7.37 3.23
CA TRP A 33 -11.00 -8.18 2.04
C TRP A 33 -12.22 -7.75 1.21
N PHE A 34 -13.04 -6.85 1.75
CA PHE A 34 -14.27 -6.36 1.11
C PHE A 34 -14.07 -4.92 0.64
N TRP A 35 -14.49 -4.62 -0.59
CA TRP A 35 -14.26 -3.30 -1.20
C TRP A 35 -14.97 -2.15 -0.49
N ASP A 36 -16.01 -2.47 0.27
CA ASP A 36 -16.78 -1.49 1.05
C ASP A 36 -15.98 -0.89 2.21
N TYR A 37 -15.01 -1.63 2.76
CA TYR A 37 -14.29 -1.24 3.97
C TYR A 37 -12.78 -1.18 3.77
N GLY A 38 -12.24 -1.97 2.85
CA GLY A 38 -10.80 -2.14 2.70
C GLY A 38 -10.31 -2.21 1.26
N ASN A 39 -9.03 -2.55 1.16
CA ASN A 39 -8.24 -2.41 -0.06
C ASN A 39 -7.42 -3.67 -0.37
N GLY A 40 -7.78 -4.80 0.25
CA GLY A 40 -7.07 -6.07 0.12
C GLY A 40 -5.65 -6.03 0.64
N ASP A 41 -4.86 -7.03 0.25
CA ASP A 41 -3.45 -7.13 0.63
C ASP A 41 -2.61 -5.95 0.18
N LEU A 42 -2.96 -5.32 -0.94
CA LEU A 42 -2.30 -4.11 -1.43
C LEU A 42 -2.35 -2.97 -0.40
N GLY A 43 -3.47 -2.81 0.31
CA GLY A 43 -3.62 -1.80 1.35
C GLY A 43 -3.29 -2.27 2.76
N ASN A 44 -3.38 -3.58 3.03
CA ASN A 44 -3.07 -4.16 4.34
C ASN A 44 -1.55 -4.31 4.53
N GLN A 45 -0.90 -5.06 3.64
CA GLN A 45 0.54 -5.34 3.71
C GLN A 45 1.34 -4.47 2.72
N GLY A 46 0.85 -4.38 1.48
CA GLY A 46 1.58 -3.73 0.38
C GLY A 46 1.90 -2.26 0.62
N ILE A 47 1.12 -1.56 1.45
CA ILE A 47 1.35 -0.16 1.78
C ILE A 47 2.72 0.07 2.42
N HIS A 48 3.23 -0.88 3.21
CA HIS A 48 4.53 -0.78 3.87
C HIS A 48 5.66 -0.71 2.83
N GLN A 49 5.66 -1.62 1.85
CA GLN A 49 6.70 -1.68 0.82
C GLN A 49 6.50 -0.60 -0.24
N ILE A 50 5.26 -0.22 -0.56
CA ILE A 50 4.98 0.90 -1.48
C ILE A 50 5.51 2.20 -0.89
N ASP A 51 5.29 2.47 0.41
CA ASP A 51 5.81 3.67 1.04
C ASP A 51 7.34 3.69 1.07
N MET A 52 7.98 2.57 1.44
CA MET A 52 9.44 2.43 1.39
C MET A 52 9.99 2.63 -0.02
N ALA A 53 9.40 2.00 -1.04
CA ALA A 53 9.80 2.12 -2.44
C ALA A 53 9.67 3.57 -2.92
N ARG A 54 8.53 4.22 -2.64
CA ARG A 54 8.26 5.62 -3.01
C ARG A 54 9.27 6.55 -2.34
N TRP A 55 9.47 6.39 -1.03
CA TRP A 55 10.40 7.21 -0.26
C TRP A 55 11.83 7.05 -0.75
N GLY A 56 12.31 5.80 -0.88
CA GLY A 56 13.68 5.52 -1.34
C GLY A 56 13.94 5.94 -2.79
N LEU A 57 12.91 5.90 -3.64
CA LEU A 57 13.01 6.36 -5.03
C LEU A 57 12.91 7.89 -5.15
N GLY A 58 12.48 8.59 -4.08
CA GLY A 58 12.31 10.03 -4.04
C GLY A 58 11.26 10.49 -5.07
N VAL A 59 10.06 9.93 -4.99
CA VAL A 59 8.92 10.30 -5.85
C VAL A 59 7.67 10.62 -5.01
N LYS A 60 6.73 11.34 -5.61
CA LYS A 60 5.40 11.59 -5.02
C LYS A 60 4.33 10.77 -5.71
N TYR A 61 3.58 11.38 -6.63
CA TYR A 61 2.46 10.75 -7.30
C TYR A 61 2.88 10.18 -8.66
N PRO A 62 2.32 9.03 -9.08
CA PRO A 62 2.56 8.48 -10.40
C PRO A 62 1.83 9.32 -11.46
N THR A 63 2.37 9.35 -12.67
CA THR A 63 1.69 9.89 -13.86
C THR A 63 0.82 8.84 -14.55
N LYS A 64 1.14 7.56 -14.35
CA LYS A 64 0.46 6.42 -14.97
C LYS A 64 0.46 5.21 -14.04
N VAL A 65 -0.68 4.54 -13.93
CA VAL A 65 -0.84 3.34 -13.10
C VAL A 65 -1.56 2.25 -13.88
N SER A 66 -1.08 1.01 -13.78
CA SER A 66 -1.78 -0.15 -14.33
C SER A 66 -1.69 -1.32 -13.36
N ALA A 67 -2.80 -2.01 -13.11
CA ALA A 67 -2.82 -3.19 -12.27
C ALA A 67 -3.56 -4.36 -12.94
N ILE A 68 -3.05 -5.57 -12.76
CA ILE A 68 -3.64 -6.82 -13.26
C ILE A 68 -3.45 -7.92 -12.22
N GLY A 69 -4.48 -8.73 -12.02
CA GLY A 69 -4.48 -9.74 -10.96
C GLY A 69 -5.80 -10.46 -10.88
N GLY A 70 -6.03 -11.13 -9.77
CA GLY A 70 -7.27 -11.85 -9.52
C GLY A 70 -7.33 -12.54 -8.19
N HIS A 71 -8.47 -13.16 -7.96
CA HIS A 71 -8.69 -14.13 -6.91
C HIS A 71 -8.50 -15.52 -7.54
N PHE A 72 -7.37 -16.18 -7.25
CA PHE A 72 -7.03 -17.46 -7.91
C PHE A 72 -6.95 -18.66 -6.96
N MET A 73 -6.72 -18.45 -5.67
CA MET A 73 -6.35 -19.54 -4.77
C MET A 73 -7.53 -20.17 -4.04
N PHE A 74 -8.53 -19.37 -3.65
CA PHE A 74 -9.60 -19.79 -2.76
C PHE A 74 -10.97 -19.61 -3.41
N ASP A 75 -11.95 -20.35 -2.90
CA ASP A 75 -13.38 -20.16 -3.17
C ASP A 75 -13.99 -19.65 -1.86
N ASP A 76 -13.84 -18.35 -1.62
CA ASP A 76 -14.26 -17.68 -0.39
C ASP A 76 -14.88 -16.30 -0.67
N ASP A 77 -15.27 -15.60 0.39
CA ASP A 77 -16.00 -14.33 0.32
C ASP A 77 -15.10 -13.12 -0.02
N GLN A 78 -13.78 -13.29 -0.22
CA GLN A 78 -12.85 -12.21 -0.51
C GLN A 78 -13.15 -11.58 -1.88
N GLU A 79 -13.36 -10.26 -1.88
CA GLU A 79 -13.66 -9.49 -3.10
C GLU A 79 -12.38 -8.90 -3.73
N THR A 80 -11.31 -8.76 -2.94
CA THR A 80 -10.03 -8.19 -3.38
C THR A 80 -9.10 -9.23 -3.99
N PRO A 81 -8.21 -8.89 -4.93
CA PRO A 81 -7.29 -9.86 -5.51
C PRO A 81 -6.30 -10.39 -4.46
N ASN A 82 -6.04 -11.70 -4.46
CA ASN A 82 -4.96 -12.33 -3.68
C ASN A 82 -3.69 -12.59 -4.50
N THR A 83 -3.71 -12.26 -5.79
CA THR A 83 -2.52 -12.11 -6.62
C THR A 83 -2.71 -10.87 -7.48
N LEU A 84 -1.79 -9.91 -7.40
CA LEU A 84 -1.90 -8.62 -8.07
C LEU A 84 -0.51 -8.10 -8.44
N THR A 85 -0.32 -7.69 -9.68
CA THR A 85 0.83 -6.87 -10.10
C THR A 85 0.35 -5.47 -10.41
N ALA A 86 0.96 -4.46 -9.78
CA ALA A 86 0.69 -3.04 -10.02
C ALA A 86 1.97 -2.32 -10.45
N THR A 87 1.88 -1.54 -11.52
CA THR A 87 2.99 -0.77 -12.06
C THR A 87 2.66 0.71 -12.01
N PHE A 88 3.61 1.50 -11.50
CA PHE A 88 3.52 2.94 -11.32
C PHE A 88 4.64 3.63 -12.08
N GLU A 89 4.30 4.44 -13.08
CA GLU A 89 5.26 5.34 -13.74
C GLU A 89 5.25 6.70 -13.05
N PHE A 90 6.44 7.27 -12.86
CA PHE A 90 6.63 8.61 -12.30
C PHE A 90 7.43 9.47 -13.27
N ASP A 91 7.20 10.78 -13.19
CA ASP A 91 7.98 11.80 -13.90
C ASP A 91 8.40 12.88 -12.89
N GLU A 92 9.65 12.82 -12.44
CA GLU A 92 10.21 13.78 -11.50
C GLU A 92 11.15 14.72 -12.25
N GLY A 93 10.62 15.85 -12.71
CA GLY A 93 11.39 16.86 -13.44
C GLY A 93 11.98 16.37 -14.77
N GLY A 94 11.28 15.48 -15.48
CA GLY A 94 11.72 14.87 -16.74
C GLY A 94 12.47 13.54 -16.56
N ALA A 95 12.79 13.14 -15.32
CA ALA A 95 13.38 11.85 -15.03
C ALA A 95 12.29 10.80 -14.80
N LYS A 96 12.16 9.84 -15.73
CA LYS A 96 11.24 8.71 -15.60
C LYS A 96 11.75 7.72 -14.56
N LYS A 97 10.85 7.32 -13.65
CA LYS A 97 11.09 6.27 -12.66
C LYS A 97 9.90 5.33 -12.64
N ILE A 98 10.11 4.11 -12.15
CA ILE A 98 9.07 3.07 -12.13
C ILE A 98 9.10 2.31 -10.81
N ILE A 99 7.93 2.01 -10.27
CA ILE A 99 7.73 1.03 -9.19
C ILE A 99 6.88 -0.09 -9.77
N VAL A 100 7.30 -1.32 -9.52
CA VAL A 100 6.48 -2.52 -9.73
C VAL A 100 6.25 -3.12 -8.37
N PHE A 101 4.99 -3.34 -8.05
CA PHE A 101 4.55 -3.96 -6.82
C PHE A 101 3.83 -5.26 -7.14
N GLU A 102 4.10 -6.30 -6.36
CA GLU A 102 3.48 -7.60 -6.54
C GLU A 102 2.96 -8.13 -5.20
N VAL A 103 1.67 -8.47 -5.16
CA VAL A 103 1.09 -9.35 -4.15
C VAL A 103 1.05 -10.74 -4.76
N ARG A 104 1.62 -11.69 -4.03
CA ARG A 104 1.49 -13.12 -4.32
C ARG A 104 0.97 -13.83 -3.09
N HIS A 105 0.38 -15.00 -3.33
CA HIS A 105 -0.02 -15.89 -2.25
C HIS A 105 1.20 -16.34 -1.40
N TRP A 106 0.99 -16.69 -0.13
CA TRP A 106 2.06 -17.07 0.81
C TRP A 106 2.88 -18.30 0.38
N ILE A 107 2.33 -19.13 -0.53
CA ILE A 107 3.06 -20.21 -1.21
C ILE A 107 3.68 -19.66 -2.50
N SER A 108 4.68 -18.78 -2.36
CA SER A 108 5.42 -18.23 -3.50
C SER A 108 6.93 -18.33 -3.32
N ASN A 109 7.68 -18.20 -4.41
CA ASN A 109 9.13 -18.24 -4.39
C ASN A 109 9.71 -16.97 -3.76
N HIS A 110 10.85 -17.12 -3.09
CA HIS A 110 11.60 -15.99 -2.56
C HIS A 110 12.09 -15.05 -3.67
N GLU A 111 12.00 -13.75 -3.44
CA GLU A 111 12.69 -12.74 -4.25
C GLU A 111 14.14 -12.65 -3.75
N ALA A 112 15.10 -12.80 -4.67
CA ALA A 112 16.55 -12.90 -4.47
C ALA A 112 17.10 -14.04 -3.56
N GLY A 113 16.38 -15.15 -3.41
CA GLY A 113 16.87 -16.39 -2.78
C GLY A 113 16.50 -17.66 -3.55
N ILE A 114 16.63 -17.65 -4.89
CA ILE A 114 16.31 -18.80 -5.76
C ILE A 114 17.17 -20.02 -5.35
N GLY A 115 16.58 -20.93 -4.57
CA GLY A 115 17.22 -22.17 -4.09
C GLY A 115 17.62 -22.20 -2.62
N GLU A 116 17.20 -21.24 -1.78
CA GLU A 116 17.51 -21.28 -0.35
C GLU A 116 16.68 -22.34 0.43
N PRO A 117 17.27 -22.99 1.45
CA PRO A 117 16.69 -24.18 2.09
C PRO A 117 15.59 -23.88 3.12
N ASN A 118 15.37 -22.62 3.48
CA ASN A 118 14.45 -22.25 4.56
C ASN A 118 13.12 -21.72 4.00
N PRO A 119 11.97 -22.31 4.36
CA PRO A 119 10.67 -21.80 3.96
C PRO A 119 10.33 -20.49 4.71
N GLY A 120 9.83 -19.48 3.99
CA GLY A 120 9.31 -18.25 4.60
C GLY A 120 8.58 -17.33 3.61
N ASN A 121 7.64 -16.53 4.12
CA ASN A 121 7.05 -15.44 3.32
C ASN A 121 8.15 -14.46 2.91
N THR A 122 8.12 -14.01 1.65
CA THR A 122 9.08 -13.00 1.17
C THR A 122 8.38 -11.68 1.03
N VAL A 123 8.70 -10.79 1.96
CA VAL A 123 8.33 -9.38 1.90
C VAL A 123 9.61 -8.59 1.74
N GLY A 124 9.61 -7.60 0.85
CA GLY A 124 10.81 -6.82 0.63
C GLY A 124 10.65 -5.67 -0.36
N THR A 125 11.72 -4.91 -0.53
CA THR A 125 11.80 -3.84 -1.51
C THR A 125 13.18 -3.86 -2.16
N THR A 126 13.21 -3.94 -3.49
CA THR A 126 14.45 -3.93 -4.26
C THR A 126 14.55 -2.66 -5.09
N PHE A 127 15.68 -1.95 -4.97
CA PHE A 127 16.00 -0.76 -5.74
C PHE A 127 17.08 -1.07 -6.76
N TYR A 128 16.82 -0.74 -8.03
CA TYR A 128 17.79 -0.89 -9.11
C TYR A 128 18.41 0.46 -9.46
N GLY A 129 19.75 0.48 -9.53
CA GLY A 129 20.53 1.64 -9.95
C GLY A 129 21.54 1.28 -11.05
N SER A 130 22.18 2.30 -11.61
CA SER A 130 23.16 2.12 -12.70
C SER A 130 24.43 1.38 -12.29
N LYS A 131 24.69 1.24 -10.99
CA LYS A 131 25.89 0.61 -10.43
C LYS A 131 25.63 -0.71 -9.71
N GLY A 132 24.38 -1.17 -9.64
CA GLY A 132 24.00 -2.30 -8.80
C GLY A 132 22.57 -2.20 -8.30
N TYR A 133 22.23 -3.01 -7.30
CA TYR A 133 20.94 -2.97 -6.63
C TYR A 133 21.08 -3.01 -5.11
N LEU A 134 20.03 -2.54 -4.43
CA LEU A 134 19.85 -2.61 -2.99
C LEU A 134 18.61 -3.43 -2.71
N GLY A 135 18.70 -4.40 -1.79
CA GLY A 135 17.57 -5.20 -1.33
C GLY A 135 17.33 -4.95 0.15
N ILE A 136 16.05 -4.82 0.51
CA ILE A 136 15.56 -4.80 1.88
C ILE A 136 14.65 -6.01 2.02
N TRP A 137 14.95 -6.87 2.99
CA TRP A 137 14.24 -8.13 3.23
C TRP A 137 13.58 -8.09 4.59
N ASP A 138 12.38 -8.65 4.65
CA ASP A 138 11.60 -8.83 5.87
C ASP A 138 11.13 -7.50 6.49
N GLU A 139 9.94 -7.52 7.06
CA GLU A 139 9.30 -6.36 7.71
C GLU A 139 10.06 -5.95 8.98
N ASP A 140 10.71 -6.91 9.65
CA ASP A 140 11.24 -6.74 11.01
C ASP A 140 12.77 -6.67 11.10
N HIS A 141 13.49 -7.10 10.07
CA HIS A 141 14.94 -7.24 10.17
C HIS A 141 15.70 -5.92 10.02
N HIS A 142 15.02 -4.85 9.62
CA HIS A 142 15.57 -3.51 9.45
C HIS A 142 16.97 -3.60 8.84
N LYS A 143 17.16 -4.31 7.73
CA LYS A 143 18.47 -4.50 7.12
C LYS A 143 18.40 -4.26 5.63
N TYR A 144 19.43 -3.62 5.11
CA TYR A 144 19.64 -3.57 3.67
C TYR A 144 20.98 -4.20 3.33
N SER A 145 21.02 -4.81 2.15
CA SER A 145 22.24 -5.27 1.50
C SER A 145 22.32 -4.68 0.10
N THR A 146 23.55 -4.50 -0.39
CA THR A 146 23.77 -4.01 -1.75
C THR A 146 24.67 -4.94 -2.53
N TRP A 147 24.51 -4.93 -3.85
CA TRP A 147 25.32 -5.70 -4.78
C TRP A 147 25.73 -4.80 -5.94
N LEU A 148 27.03 -4.68 -6.17
CA LEU A 148 27.64 -3.72 -7.06
C LEU A 148 28.23 -4.37 -8.32
N GLY A 149 28.14 -3.64 -9.43
CA GLY A 149 28.62 -4.10 -10.73
C GLY A 149 27.77 -5.21 -11.35
N ARG A 150 28.17 -5.65 -12.53
CA ARG A 150 27.46 -6.72 -13.26
C ARG A 150 27.64 -8.07 -12.59
N GLU A 151 28.75 -8.24 -11.88
CA GLU A 151 29.11 -9.44 -11.14
C GLU A 151 28.40 -9.52 -9.77
N GLN A 152 27.57 -8.53 -9.43
CA GLN A 152 26.83 -8.46 -8.16
C GLN A 152 27.73 -8.67 -6.93
N LYS A 153 28.89 -8.00 -6.92
CA LYS A 153 29.81 -8.09 -5.78
C LYS A 153 29.15 -7.49 -4.54
N PRO A 154 29.19 -8.15 -3.38
CA PRO A 154 28.65 -7.57 -2.14
C PRO A 154 29.20 -6.15 -1.92
N GLY A 155 28.30 -5.21 -1.68
CA GLY A 155 28.59 -3.82 -1.34
C GLY A 155 28.30 -3.52 0.13
N PRO A 156 28.18 -2.24 0.50
CA PRO A 156 27.76 -1.84 1.84
C PRO A 156 26.42 -2.46 2.26
N GLU A 157 26.33 -2.81 3.53
CA GLU A 157 25.12 -3.32 4.19
C GLU A 157 24.98 -2.64 5.56
N SER A 158 23.76 -2.63 6.12
CA SER A 158 23.52 -2.09 7.45
C SER A 158 22.29 -2.71 8.07
N SER A 159 22.23 -2.69 9.41
CA SER A 159 20.95 -2.71 10.14
C SER A 159 20.40 -1.30 10.31
N ALA A 160 19.33 -0.96 9.59
CA ALA A 160 18.45 0.17 9.83
C ALA A 160 17.85 0.25 11.25
N ALA A 161 17.93 -0.81 12.08
CA ALA A 161 17.49 -0.77 13.48
C ALA A 161 18.17 0.34 14.30
N GLU A 162 19.41 0.70 13.97
CA GLU A 162 20.13 1.80 14.64
C GLU A 162 19.72 3.18 14.10
N LEU A 163 19.12 3.24 12.92
CA LEU A 163 18.77 4.48 12.20
C LEU A 163 17.28 4.86 12.36
N MET A 164 16.42 3.88 12.61
CA MET A 164 14.98 4.06 12.81
C MET A 164 14.70 4.28 14.29
N GLY A 165 14.74 5.55 14.71
CA GLY A 165 14.37 5.94 16.07
C GLY A 165 12.96 5.47 16.47
N ASN A 166 12.60 5.62 17.73
CA ASN A 166 11.30 5.16 18.23
C ASN A 166 10.15 6.08 17.76
N HIS A 167 9.28 5.58 16.87
CA HIS A 167 8.14 6.34 16.33
C HIS A 167 7.17 6.83 17.41
N TRP A 168 6.91 6.03 18.45
CA TRP A 168 6.05 6.42 19.58
C TRP A 168 6.64 7.56 20.38
N ALA A 169 7.96 7.50 20.64
CA ALA A 169 8.67 8.58 21.32
C ALA A 169 8.63 9.87 20.48
N ASN A 170 8.90 9.79 19.16
CA ASN A 170 8.82 10.96 18.28
C ASN A 170 7.42 11.58 18.28
N PHE A 171 6.36 10.77 18.19
CA PHE A 171 4.99 11.27 18.28
C PHE A 171 4.72 12.00 19.59
N ILE A 172 5.05 11.39 20.73
CA ILE A 172 4.86 11.99 22.06
C ILE A 172 5.65 13.29 22.19
N ASP A 173 6.92 13.31 21.75
CA ASP A 173 7.79 14.46 21.83
C ASP A 173 7.27 15.62 20.97
N VAL A 174 6.78 15.36 19.77
CA VAL A 174 6.17 16.36 18.88
C VAL A 174 4.86 16.89 19.45
N VAL A 175 4.01 16.04 20.03
CA VAL A 175 2.77 16.49 20.70
C VAL A 175 3.10 17.43 21.86
N ARG A 176 4.14 17.12 22.64
CA ARG A 176 4.59 17.94 23.77
C ARG A 176 5.25 19.23 23.33
N SER A 177 6.14 19.18 22.33
CA SER A 177 6.89 20.34 21.83
C SER A 177 6.04 21.26 20.96
N ARG A 178 5.00 20.70 20.31
CA ARG A 178 4.17 21.34 19.27
C ARG A 178 4.97 21.82 18.06
N LYS A 179 6.17 21.29 17.84
CA LYS A 179 7.03 21.63 16.70
C LYS A 179 6.86 20.62 15.59
N ARG A 180 6.08 20.98 14.58
CA ARG A 180 5.83 20.13 13.42
C ARG A 180 7.12 19.74 12.66
N SER A 181 8.15 20.60 12.69
CA SER A 181 9.45 20.34 12.08
C SER A 181 10.17 19.11 12.63
N ASP A 182 9.80 18.67 13.83
CA ASP A 182 10.46 17.57 14.54
C ASP A 182 9.77 16.22 14.23
N LEU A 183 8.66 16.23 13.47
CA LEU A 183 7.92 15.03 13.08
C LEU A 183 8.62 14.29 11.95
N HIS A 184 8.95 13.02 12.16
CA HIS A 184 9.67 12.22 11.17
C HIS A 184 8.77 11.63 10.07
N ALA A 185 7.48 11.41 10.37
CA ALA A 185 6.52 10.79 9.46
C ALA A 185 5.21 11.63 9.42
N PRO A 186 5.19 12.72 8.64
CA PRO A 186 4.00 13.56 8.51
C PRO A 186 2.89 12.85 7.72
N ILE A 187 1.63 13.16 8.06
CA ILE A 187 0.45 12.47 7.50
C ILE A 187 0.36 12.58 5.97
N GLU A 188 0.92 13.65 5.39
CA GLU A 188 0.96 13.86 3.94
C GLU A 188 1.74 12.75 3.22
N GLU A 189 2.82 12.21 3.82
CA GLU A 189 3.58 11.11 3.22
C GLU A 189 2.73 9.83 3.16
N GLY A 190 2.01 9.54 4.24
CA GLY A 190 1.03 8.45 4.28
C GLY A 190 -0.07 8.63 3.24
N ALA A 191 -0.62 9.83 3.10
CA ALA A 191 -1.66 10.14 2.13
C ALA A 191 -1.20 9.94 0.68
N ILE A 192 0.05 10.32 0.36
CA ILE A 192 0.65 10.07 -0.96
C ILE A 192 0.72 8.57 -1.22
N SER A 193 1.32 7.79 -0.31
CA SER A 193 1.46 6.33 -0.49
C SER A 193 0.11 5.61 -0.60
N THR A 194 -0.88 6.00 0.21
CA THR A 194 -2.25 5.48 0.12
C THR A 194 -2.91 5.81 -1.23
N THR A 195 -2.58 6.95 -1.84
CA THR A 195 -3.09 7.30 -3.18
C THR A 195 -2.60 6.33 -4.26
N LEU A 196 -1.36 5.84 -4.16
CA LEU A 196 -0.84 4.81 -5.08
C LEU A 196 -1.66 3.52 -4.95
N VAL A 197 -1.91 3.08 -3.71
CA VAL A 197 -2.75 1.89 -3.43
C VAL A 197 -4.14 2.03 -4.05
N HIS A 198 -4.80 3.18 -3.83
CA HIS A 198 -6.12 3.44 -4.41
C HIS A 198 -6.10 3.45 -5.94
N LEU A 199 -5.12 4.12 -6.56
CA LEU A 199 -4.99 4.15 -8.02
C LEU A 199 -4.81 2.75 -8.61
N ALA A 200 -4.01 1.90 -7.98
CA ALA A 200 -3.83 0.52 -8.42
C ALA A 200 -5.11 -0.30 -8.28
N ASN A 201 -5.83 -0.19 -7.16
CA ASN A 201 -7.12 -0.86 -6.98
C ASN A 201 -8.18 -0.37 -7.98
N ILE A 202 -8.24 0.94 -8.27
CA ILE A 202 -9.16 1.49 -9.28
C ILE A 202 -8.79 0.95 -10.67
N SER A 203 -7.49 0.95 -11.02
CA SER A 203 -7.01 0.41 -12.30
C SER A 203 -7.38 -1.07 -12.45
N TYR A 204 -7.18 -1.87 -11.41
CA TYR A 204 -7.55 -3.28 -11.37
C TYR A 204 -9.06 -3.48 -11.61
N ARG A 205 -9.89 -2.77 -10.83
CA ARG A 205 -11.35 -2.89 -10.88
C ARG A 205 -11.94 -2.45 -12.22
N LEU A 206 -11.34 -1.46 -12.87
CA LEU A 206 -11.76 -0.98 -14.19
C LEU A 206 -11.11 -1.75 -15.35
N GLY A 207 -10.14 -2.62 -15.08
CA GLY A 207 -9.43 -3.40 -16.10
C GLY A 207 -8.63 -2.53 -17.09
N ARG A 208 -8.20 -1.34 -16.68
CA ARG A 208 -7.51 -0.38 -17.57
C ARG A 208 -6.44 0.43 -16.86
N THR A 209 -5.49 0.91 -17.64
CA THR A 209 -4.49 1.88 -17.19
C THR A 209 -5.13 3.24 -16.88
N LEU A 210 -4.69 3.88 -15.81
CA LEU A 210 -5.06 5.24 -15.42
C LEU A 210 -3.93 6.24 -15.69
N HIS A 211 -4.31 7.46 -16.08
CA HIS A 211 -3.41 8.60 -16.21
C HIS A 211 -3.74 9.61 -15.13
N PHE A 212 -2.86 9.78 -14.14
CA PHE A 212 -3.14 10.62 -12.97
C PHE A 212 -2.40 11.96 -13.09
N ASP A 213 -3.14 13.04 -12.85
CA ASP A 213 -2.60 14.39 -12.73
C ASP A 213 -2.62 14.84 -11.27
N ALA A 214 -1.43 15.00 -10.70
CA ALA A 214 -1.27 15.42 -9.31
C ALA A 214 -1.73 16.86 -9.05
N ALA A 215 -1.73 17.73 -10.07
CA ALA A 215 -2.12 19.14 -9.91
C ALA A 215 -3.64 19.29 -9.73
N SER A 216 -4.43 18.58 -10.54
CA SER A 216 -5.90 18.50 -10.38
C SER A 216 -6.35 17.40 -9.41
N TYR A 217 -5.44 16.54 -8.98
CA TYR A 217 -5.70 15.36 -8.15
C TYR A 217 -6.76 14.44 -8.76
N SER A 218 -6.62 14.13 -10.05
CA SER A 218 -7.64 13.40 -10.80
C SER A 218 -7.04 12.51 -11.90
N CYS A 219 -7.79 11.50 -12.30
CA CYS A 219 -7.52 10.71 -13.49
C CYS A 219 -7.98 11.49 -14.74
N THR A 220 -7.04 11.93 -15.56
CA THR A 220 -7.30 12.79 -16.74
C THR A 220 -8.28 12.12 -17.70
N GLY A 221 -9.42 12.77 -17.94
CA GLY A 221 -10.43 12.29 -18.88
C GLY A 221 -11.21 11.04 -18.43
N ASP A 222 -11.03 10.58 -17.19
CA ASP A 222 -11.66 9.35 -16.69
C ASP A 222 -12.65 9.64 -15.56
N ALA A 223 -13.86 10.04 -15.93
CA ALA A 223 -14.92 10.36 -14.97
C ALA A 223 -15.35 9.17 -14.10
N GLU A 224 -15.18 7.94 -14.59
CA GLU A 224 -15.54 6.72 -13.86
C GLU A 224 -14.50 6.41 -12.78
N ALA A 225 -13.21 6.43 -13.12
CA ALA A 225 -12.14 6.31 -12.14
C ALA A 225 -12.21 7.41 -11.08
N ASN A 226 -12.50 8.66 -11.49
CA ASN A 226 -12.61 9.78 -10.56
C ASN A 226 -13.74 9.62 -9.54
N ARG A 227 -14.84 8.96 -9.89
CA ARG A 227 -15.92 8.66 -8.93
C ARG A 227 -15.50 7.65 -7.87
N MET A 228 -14.50 6.80 -8.14
CA MET A 228 -14.07 5.76 -7.21
C MET A 228 -13.15 6.25 -6.09
N PHE A 229 -12.67 7.50 -6.14
CA PHE A 229 -11.90 8.10 -5.02
C PHE A 229 -12.76 8.44 -3.80
N ARG A 230 -14.08 8.59 -3.97
CA ARG A 230 -15.01 8.90 -2.89
C ARG A 230 -16.20 7.95 -2.96
N PRO A 231 -16.39 7.05 -1.97
CA PRO A 231 -17.57 6.22 -1.90
C PRO A 231 -18.82 7.08 -1.70
N GLU A 232 -19.98 6.55 -2.09
CA GLU A 232 -21.26 7.12 -1.67
C GLU A 232 -21.52 6.73 -0.22
N TYR A 233 -21.65 7.74 0.65
CA TYR A 233 -21.88 7.51 2.07
C TYR A 233 -23.38 7.40 2.34
N HIS A 234 -23.79 6.38 3.08
CA HIS A 234 -25.17 6.34 3.56
C HIS A 234 -25.35 7.32 4.73
N LYS A 235 -26.54 7.91 4.82
CA LYS A 235 -26.88 8.86 5.89
C LYS A 235 -26.95 8.14 7.24
N PRO A 236 -26.52 8.77 8.36
CA PRO A 236 -26.20 10.20 8.50
C PRO A 236 -24.72 10.56 8.34
N PHE A 237 -23.86 9.63 7.94
CA PHE A 237 -22.42 9.90 7.80
C PHE A 237 -22.17 10.86 6.64
N VAL A 238 -21.47 11.96 6.90
CA VAL A 238 -21.14 12.99 5.91
C VAL A 238 -19.72 13.49 6.11
N VAL A 239 -19.00 13.70 5.00
CA VAL A 239 -17.76 14.47 4.98
C VAL A 239 -18.11 15.84 4.40
N PRO A 240 -17.80 16.95 5.09
CA PRO A 240 -18.08 18.28 4.56
C PRO A 240 -17.38 18.51 3.22
N ASP A 241 -18.09 19.12 2.26
CA ASP A 241 -17.50 19.51 0.98
C ASP A 241 -16.41 20.59 1.14
N LYS A 242 -16.40 21.28 2.28
CA LYS A 242 -15.42 22.30 2.68
C LYS A 242 -14.97 22.02 4.11
N VAL A 243 -13.66 21.81 4.29
CA VAL A 243 -12.99 21.60 5.58
C VAL A 243 -12.27 22.89 5.99
#